data_AF-A0A3B0IXG2-F1
#
_entry.id   AF-A0A3B0IXG2-F1
#
_cell.length_a   1.000
_cell.length_b   1.000
_cell.length_c   1.000
_cell.angle_alpha   90.00
_cell.angle_beta   90.00
_cell.angle_gamma   90.00
#
_symmetry.space_group_name_H-M   'P 1'
#
loop_
_entity.id
_entity.type
_entity.pdbx_description
1 polymer ?
#
loop_
_entity_poly.entity_id
_entity_poly.type
_entity_poly.pdbx_seq_one_letter_code
_entity_poly.pdbx_strand_id
1 'polypeptide(L)'
;MGDIMRPIPFDKLLKRIFDEYQQNQSIFGIPKQQFYRQQNQHPLINVFGETCATPIGSAAVPHTQLAQNIIVSWLTGGRFIELKTVQILDQLEIDKPCIDAEDECFKTEWSTEYALVKAWDEYLKAWFILHLLEAIFEPRQAAEAKSFIFNMSVGYGFSWYSATSYAAIY
;
A
#
# COMPACT_ATOMS: atom_id res chain seq x y z
N MET A 1 1.61 11.89 -16.88
CA MET A 1 1.49 11.79 -15.41
C MET A 1 2.61 12.64 -14.81
N GLY A 2 2.33 13.50 -13.84
CA GLY A 2 3.36 14.38 -13.28
C GLY A 2 4.41 13.59 -12.51
N ASP A 3 5.66 14.03 -12.56
CA ASP A 3 6.80 13.38 -11.89
C ASP A 3 6.66 13.35 -10.36
N ILE A 4 5.96 14.35 -9.82
CA ILE A 4 5.93 14.63 -8.38
C ILE A 4 4.72 13.96 -7.71
N MET A 5 4.99 12.95 -6.89
CA MET A 5 4.00 12.42 -5.94
C MET A 5 3.93 13.32 -4.70
N ARG A 6 2.73 13.85 -4.40
CA ARG A 6 2.53 14.77 -3.28
C ARG A 6 1.95 14.01 -2.07
N PRO A 7 2.74 13.77 -1.02
CA PRO A 7 2.24 13.10 0.17
C PRO A 7 1.29 14.03 0.93
N ILE A 8 0.32 13.44 1.63
CA ILE A 8 -0.61 14.17 2.49
C ILE A 8 -0.19 13.95 3.95
N PRO A 9 -0.14 15.00 4.79
CA PRO A 9 0.12 14.84 6.22
C PRO A 9 -0.92 13.92 6.88
N PHE A 10 -0.52 13.19 7.91
CA PHE A 10 -1.38 12.18 8.56
C PHE A 10 -2.69 12.76 9.10
N ASP A 11 -2.64 13.93 9.76
CA ASP A 11 -3.84 14.63 10.27
C ASP A 11 -4.81 14.98 9.13
N LYS A 12 -4.28 15.41 7.98
CA LYS A 12 -5.07 15.74 6.79
C LYS A 12 -5.65 14.51 6.12
N LEU A 13 -4.94 13.37 6.10
CA LEU A 13 -5.48 12.10 5.62
C LEU A 13 -6.67 11.67 6.47
N LEU A 14 -6.51 11.61 7.80
CA LEU A 14 -7.59 11.24 8.71
C LEU A 14 -8.79 12.19 8.59
N LYS A 15 -8.53 13.50 8.60
CA LYS A 15 -9.58 14.51 8.43
C LYS A 15 -10.33 14.30 7.13
N ARG A 16 -9.62 14.11 6.01
CA ARG A 16 -10.24 13.87 4.70
C ARG A 16 -11.08 12.60 4.68
N ILE A 17 -10.57 11.50 5.23
CA ILE A 17 -11.28 10.21 5.30
C ILE A 17 -12.59 10.37 6.06
N PHE A 18 -12.56 10.92 7.27
CA PHE A 18 -13.73 10.99 8.12
C PHE A 18 -14.71 12.09 7.74
N ASP A 19 -14.23 13.27 7.33
CA ASP A 19 -15.09 14.35 6.86
C ASP A 19 -15.84 13.92 5.59
N GLU A 20 -15.15 13.31 4.62
CA GLU A 20 -15.77 12.82 3.38
C GLU A 20 -16.76 11.69 3.66
N TYR A 21 -16.41 10.75 4.53
CA TYR A 21 -17.30 9.65 4.88
C TYR A 21 -18.57 10.17 5.58
N GLN A 22 -18.44 11.14 6.48
CA GLN A 22 -19.58 11.76 7.15
C GLN A 22 -20.50 12.50 6.17
N GLN A 23 -19.93 13.27 5.24
CA GLN A 23 -20.70 14.14 4.33
C GLN A 23 -21.30 13.37 3.15
N ASN A 24 -20.52 12.47 2.54
CA ASN A 24 -20.82 11.90 1.24
C ASN A 24 -20.98 10.37 1.27
N GLN A 25 -20.73 9.73 2.42
CA GLN A 25 -20.64 8.27 2.52
C GLN A 25 -19.63 7.70 1.50
N SER A 26 -18.50 8.39 1.31
CA SER A 26 -17.40 7.95 0.46
C SER A 26 -16.05 8.21 1.13
N ILE A 27 -15.01 7.49 0.71
CA ILE A 27 -13.63 7.78 1.09
C ILE A 27 -12.80 7.84 -0.18
N PHE A 28 -12.11 8.98 -0.41
CA PHE A 28 -11.32 9.24 -1.62
C PHE A 28 -12.12 9.05 -2.92
N GLY A 29 -13.41 9.39 -2.90
CA GLY A 29 -14.34 9.25 -4.02
C GLY A 29 -14.90 7.84 -4.21
N ILE A 30 -14.50 6.85 -3.41
CA ILE A 30 -15.08 5.51 -3.44
C ILE A 30 -16.35 5.50 -2.58
N PRO A 31 -17.56 5.30 -3.15
CA PRO A 31 -18.79 5.23 -2.37
C PRO A 31 -18.78 4.00 -1.45
N LYS A 32 -19.39 4.14 -0.27
CA LYS A 32 -19.49 3.09 0.74
C LYS A 32 -20.08 1.78 0.21
N GLN A 33 -20.98 1.84 -0.77
CA GLN A 33 -21.57 0.64 -1.40
C GLN A 33 -20.53 -0.19 -2.18
N GLN A 34 -19.41 0.42 -2.56
CA GLN A 34 -18.29 -0.24 -3.23
C GLN A 34 -17.18 -0.67 -2.26
N PHE A 35 -17.34 -0.40 -0.96
CA PHE A 35 -16.40 -0.94 0.03
C PHE A 35 -16.52 -2.45 0.03
N TYR A 36 -15.39 -3.12 -0.15
CA TYR A 36 -15.33 -4.55 0.00
C TYR A 36 -15.74 -4.91 1.42
N ARG A 37 -16.58 -5.94 1.52
CA ARG A 37 -16.92 -6.60 2.77
C ARG A 37 -16.90 -8.08 2.52
N GLN A 38 -16.20 -8.81 3.37
CA GLN A 38 -16.22 -10.25 3.32
C GLN A 38 -17.63 -10.76 3.66
N GLN A 39 -18.38 -11.24 2.65
CA GLN A 39 -19.78 -11.69 2.84
C GLN A 39 -19.88 -13.05 3.54
N ASN A 40 -18.85 -13.89 3.39
CA ASN A 40 -18.80 -15.24 3.94
C ASN A 40 -17.61 -15.38 4.89
N GLN A 41 -17.78 -16.14 5.97
CA GLN A 41 -16.72 -16.48 6.93
C GLN A 41 -15.70 -17.47 6.35
N HIS A 42 -15.11 -17.15 5.20
CA HIS A 42 -13.93 -17.86 4.73
C HIS A 42 -12.79 -17.65 5.72
N PRO A 43 -12.06 -18.72 6.07
CA PRO A 43 -10.90 -18.60 6.93
C PRO A 43 -9.85 -17.71 6.26
N LEU A 44 -9.05 -17.01 7.08
CA LEU A 44 -7.92 -16.26 6.58
C LEU A 44 -6.95 -17.19 5.84
N ILE A 45 -6.34 -16.67 4.79
CA ILE A 45 -5.37 -17.37 3.97
C ILE A 45 -4.00 -17.16 4.60
N ASN A 46 -3.25 -18.24 4.83
CA ASN A 46 -1.88 -18.16 5.29
C ASN A 46 -0.94 -17.96 4.09
N VAL A 47 -0.14 -16.90 4.15
CA VAL A 47 0.86 -16.54 3.13
C VAL A 47 2.15 -16.17 3.85
N PHE A 48 3.21 -16.96 3.63
CA PHE A 48 4.54 -16.76 4.22
C PHE A 48 4.55 -16.61 5.76
N GLY A 49 3.62 -17.26 6.47
CA GLY A 49 3.53 -17.18 7.93
C GLY A 49 2.71 -16.00 8.46
N GLU A 50 2.21 -15.13 7.59
CA GLU A 50 1.18 -14.13 7.90
C GLU A 50 -0.18 -14.55 7.35
N THR A 51 -1.23 -13.78 7.64
CA THR A 51 -2.59 -14.05 7.19
C THR A 51 -3.21 -12.87 6.47
N CYS A 52 -3.96 -13.12 5.40
CA CYS A 52 -4.79 -12.12 4.74
C CYS A 52 -6.20 -12.66 4.44
N ALA A 53 -7.18 -11.76 4.30
CA ALA A 53 -8.59 -12.15 4.10
C ALA A 53 -8.92 -12.50 2.65
N THR A 54 -8.15 -12.00 1.69
CA THR A 54 -8.34 -12.27 0.26
C THR A 54 -7.01 -12.53 -0.44
N PRO A 55 -6.97 -13.38 -1.48
CA PRO A 55 -5.74 -13.67 -2.23
C PRO A 55 -5.40 -12.60 -3.27
N ILE A 56 -6.06 -11.43 -3.22
CA ILE A 56 -5.88 -10.33 -4.17
C ILE A 56 -5.32 -9.10 -3.47
N GLY A 57 -4.62 -8.26 -4.24
CA GLY A 57 -4.23 -6.93 -3.83
C GLY A 57 -3.33 -6.27 -4.86
N SER A 58 -2.92 -5.04 -4.56
CA SER A 58 -2.13 -4.24 -5.50
C SER A 58 -0.68 -4.73 -5.58
N ALA A 59 -0.19 -4.87 -6.80
CA ALA A 59 1.21 -5.17 -7.09
C ALA A 59 2.13 -3.97 -6.78
N ALA A 60 3.44 -4.22 -6.64
CA ALA A 60 4.43 -3.17 -6.44
C ALA A 60 4.58 -2.28 -7.68
N VAL A 61 3.97 -1.09 -7.65
CA VAL A 61 3.93 -0.13 -8.77
C VAL A 61 4.01 1.31 -8.22
N PRO A 62 4.21 2.34 -9.06
CA PRO A 62 4.22 3.74 -8.61
C PRO A 62 3.08 4.10 -7.64
N HIS A 63 1.88 3.55 -7.86
CA HIS A 63 0.72 3.79 -7.02
C HIS A 63 0.82 3.28 -5.59
N THR A 64 1.60 2.22 -5.31
CA THR A 64 1.74 1.66 -3.95
C THR A 64 2.80 2.36 -3.11
N GLN A 65 3.18 3.59 -3.47
CA GLN A 65 4.00 4.51 -2.66
C GLN A 65 3.19 5.48 -1.81
N LEU A 66 1.94 5.76 -2.21
CA LEU A 66 1.09 6.77 -1.58
C LEU A 66 0.13 6.10 -0.60
N ALA A 67 0.07 6.63 0.62
CA ALA A 67 -0.80 6.08 1.67
C ALA A 67 -2.26 6.02 1.23
N GLN A 68 -2.76 7.08 0.58
CA GLN A 68 -4.13 7.15 0.07
C GLN A 68 -4.47 6.02 -0.93
N ASN A 69 -3.52 5.63 -1.77
CA ASN A 69 -3.74 4.58 -2.77
C ASN A 69 -3.72 3.19 -2.13
N ILE A 70 -2.84 2.98 -1.15
CA ILE A 70 -2.81 1.76 -0.32
C ILE A 70 -4.15 1.62 0.43
N ILE A 71 -4.66 2.72 0.99
CA ILE A 71 -5.96 2.76 1.66
C ILE A 71 -7.10 2.42 0.70
N VAL A 72 -7.11 2.99 -0.51
CA VAL A 72 -8.12 2.68 -1.53
C VAL A 72 -8.03 1.21 -1.97
N SER A 73 -6.83 0.66 -2.12
CA SER A 73 -6.63 -0.76 -2.42
C SER A 73 -7.30 -1.63 -1.36
N TRP A 74 -7.09 -1.33 -0.08
CA TRP A 74 -7.75 -2.06 1.00
C TRP A 74 -9.28 -1.84 1.02
N LEU A 75 -9.75 -0.60 0.90
CA LEU A 75 -11.19 -0.31 0.87
C LEU A 75 -11.93 -1.08 -0.23
N THR A 76 -11.25 -1.36 -1.34
CA THR A 76 -11.82 -2.05 -2.51
C THR A 76 -11.51 -3.55 -2.55
N GLY A 77 -10.92 -4.10 -1.48
CA GLY A 77 -10.80 -5.54 -1.27
C GLY A 77 -9.39 -6.11 -1.39
N GLY A 78 -8.38 -5.27 -1.66
CA GLY A 78 -6.98 -5.68 -1.60
C GLY A 78 -6.56 -6.04 -0.17
N ARG A 79 -5.95 -7.22 0.01
CA ARG A 79 -5.44 -7.67 1.31
C ARG A 79 -4.00 -8.18 1.25
N PHE A 80 -3.49 -8.51 0.08
CA PHE A 80 -2.05 -8.73 -0.12
C PHE A 80 -1.47 -7.56 -0.92
N ILE A 81 -0.91 -6.58 -0.23
CA ILE A 81 -0.48 -5.31 -0.84
C ILE A 81 1.03 -5.32 -0.96
N GLU A 82 1.52 -5.33 -2.20
CA GLU A 82 2.92 -5.18 -2.51
C GLU A 82 3.28 -3.69 -2.56
N LEU A 83 4.04 -3.25 -1.57
CA LEU A 83 4.58 -1.90 -1.50
C LEU A 83 5.66 -1.73 -2.56
N LYS A 84 5.75 -0.53 -3.14
CA LYS A 84 6.83 -0.22 -4.09
C LYS A 84 8.17 -0.47 -3.41
N THR A 85 9.05 -1.15 -4.15
CA THR A 85 10.41 -1.46 -3.72
C THR A 85 11.11 -0.23 -3.18
N VAL A 86 11.68 -0.35 -1.98
CA VAL A 86 12.49 0.70 -1.35
C VAL A 86 13.97 0.39 -1.57
N GLN A 87 14.80 1.39 -1.82
CA GLN A 87 16.23 1.18 -2.09
C GLN A 87 17.07 2.39 -1.68
N ILE A 88 18.37 2.18 -1.49
CA ILE A 88 19.33 3.25 -1.13
C ILE A 88 19.57 4.19 -2.32
N LEU A 89 19.53 3.66 -3.55
CA LEU A 89 19.67 4.44 -4.78
C LEU A 89 18.32 5.09 -5.16
N ASP A 90 17.88 6.06 -4.35
CA ASP A 90 16.55 6.69 -4.44
C ASP A 90 16.52 8.05 -5.16
N GLN A 91 17.63 8.44 -5.78
CA GLN A 91 17.82 9.72 -6.48
C GLN A 91 18.24 9.53 -7.94
N LEU A 92 17.74 8.45 -8.57
CA LEU A 92 18.00 8.19 -9.99
C LEU A 92 17.23 9.17 -10.86
N GLU A 93 17.93 9.91 -11.72
CA GLU A 93 17.31 10.70 -12.79
C GLU A 93 17.02 9.77 -13.97
N ILE A 94 15.75 9.62 -14.33
CA ILE A 94 15.28 8.75 -15.42
C ILE A 94 14.39 9.57 -16.35
N ASP A 95 14.68 9.50 -17.64
CA ASP A 95 13.90 10.20 -18.67
C ASP A 95 12.44 9.72 -18.70
N LYS A 96 11.52 10.67 -18.87
CA LYS A 96 10.07 10.40 -18.93
C LYS A 96 9.52 10.70 -20.34
N PRO A 97 8.59 9.87 -20.86
CA PRO A 97 7.97 8.71 -20.22
C PRO A 97 8.92 7.51 -20.12
N CYS A 98 8.96 6.88 -18.94
CA CYS A 98 9.79 5.71 -18.64
C CYS A 98 9.03 4.37 -18.77
N ILE A 99 7.77 4.46 -19.20
CA ILE A 99 6.87 3.34 -19.45
C ILE A 99 6.29 3.54 -20.85
N ASP A 100 6.46 2.53 -21.68
CA ASP A 100 5.82 2.39 -22.96
C ASP A 100 4.87 1.20 -22.90
N ALA A 101 3.56 1.46 -22.98
CA ALA A 101 2.50 0.50 -22.65
C ALA A 101 1.63 0.18 -23.88
N GLU A 102 2.28 -0.19 -24.98
CA GLU A 102 1.64 -0.75 -26.17
C GLU A 102 1.33 -2.24 -25.96
N ASP A 103 1.51 -3.09 -26.98
CA ASP A 103 1.22 -4.53 -26.90
C ASP A 103 2.17 -5.27 -25.93
N GLU A 104 3.44 -4.88 -25.92
CA GLU A 104 4.45 -5.31 -24.96
C GLU A 104 4.87 -4.12 -24.10
N CYS A 105 4.69 -4.24 -22.78
CA CYS A 105 5.01 -3.15 -21.85
C CYS A 105 6.53 -3.08 -21.62
N PHE A 106 7.16 -2.01 -22.07
CA PHE A 106 8.56 -1.71 -21.80
C PHE A 106 8.67 -0.71 -20.64
N LYS A 107 9.47 -1.09 -19.64
CA LYS A 107 9.79 -0.24 -18.49
C LYS A 107 11.30 -0.09 -18.39
N THR A 108 11.78 1.13 -18.59
CA THR A 108 13.20 1.49 -18.39
C THR A 108 13.48 1.90 -16.94
N GLU A 109 12.42 1.98 -16.13
CA GLU A 109 12.48 2.47 -14.76
C GLU A 109 12.85 1.37 -13.76
N TRP A 110 13.92 1.59 -12.99
CA TRP A 110 14.23 0.85 -11.76
C TRP A 110 14.10 1.71 -10.50
N SER A 111 13.60 2.95 -10.64
CA SER A 111 13.53 3.95 -9.58
C SER A 111 12.34 3.79 -8.65
N THR A 112 12.51 4.38 -7.48
CA THR A 112 11.46 4.75 -6.54
C THR A 112 11.27 6.27 -6.66
N GLU A 113 10.04 6.74 -6.56
CA GLU A 113 9.70 8.15 -6.60
C GLU A 113 9.85 8.80 -5.22
N TYR A 114 9.83 7.98 -4.16
CA TYR A 114 10.13 8.40 -2.80
C TYR A 114 11.48 7.90 -2.31
N ALA A 115 12.21 8.84 -1.71
CA ALA A 115 13.34 8.54 -0.85
C ALA A 115 12.91 7.68 0.34
N LEU A 116 13.85 6.90 0.91
CA LEU A 116 13.57 5.93 1.97
C LEU A 116 12.72 6.50 3.12
N VAL A 117 13.07 7.69 3.61
CA VAL A 117 12.35 8.34 4.72
C VAL A 117 10.91 8.68 4.34
N LYS A 118 10.67 9.11 3.10
CA LYS A 118 9.32 9.43 2.61
C LYS A 118 8.48 8.17 2.38
N ALA A 119 9.08 7.12 1.81
CA ALA A 119 8.41 5.84 1.64
C ALA A 119 8.00 5.25 2.99
N TRP A 120 8.91 5.27 3.98
CA TRP A 120 8.62 4.85 5.35
C TRP A 120 7.45 5.63 5.97
N ASP A 121 7.46 6.97 5.84
CA ASP A 121 6.40 7.83 6.34
C ASP A 121 5.02 7.47 5.72
N GLU A 122 4.95 7.26 4.41
CA GLU A 122 3.69 6.88 3.74
C GLU A 122 3.22 5.47 4.12
N TYR A 123 4.14 4.50 4.23
CA TYR A 123 3.80 3.13 4.60
C TYR A 123 3.32 3.04 6.04
N LEU A 124 3.93 3.80 6.95
CA LEU A 124 3.51 3.86 8.34
C LEU A 124 2.12 4.51 8.48
N LYS A 125 1.87 5.62 7.76
CA LYS A 125 0.53 6.24 7.72
C LYS A 125 -0.52 5.25 7.24
N ALA A 126 -0.25 4.56 6.13
CA ALA A 126 -1.17 3.58 5.57
C ALA A 126 -1.44 2.46 6.58
N TRP A 127 -0.40 1.90 7.20
CA TRP A 127 -0.52 0.85 8.19
C TRP A 127 -1.45 1.24 9.35
N PHE A 128 -1.23 2.40 9.97
CA PHE A 128 -2.09 2.89 11.06
C PHE A 128 -3.53 3.12 10.61
N ILE A 129 -3.72 3.73 9.43
CA ILE A 129 -5.06 4.01 8.91
C ILE A 129 -5.79 2.71 8.59
N LEU A 130 -5.13 1.71 8.01
CA LEU A 130 -5.77 0.43 7.71
C LEU A 130 -6.24 -0.29 8.98
N HIS A 131 -5.43 -0.32 10.05
CA HIS A 131 -5.89 -0.86 11.34
C HIS A 131 -7.10 -0.11 11.89
N LEU A 132 -7.10 1.23 11.78
CA LEU A 132 -8.25 2.04 12.21
C LEU A 132 -9.50 1.76 11.39
N LEU A 133 -9.38 1.69 10.06
CA LEU A 133 -10.50 1.44 9.16
C LEU A 133 -11.04 0.02 9.29
N GLU A 134 -10.16 -0.96 9.51
CA GLU A 134 -10.53 -2.34 9.83
C GLU A 134 -11.38 -2.39 11.10
N ALA A 135 -10.92 -1.75 12.18
CA ALA A 135 -11.68 -1.70 13.43
C ALA A 135 -13.08 -1.06 13.29
N ILE A 136 -13.26 -0.14 12.34
CA ILE A 136 -14.53 0.58 12.12
C ILE A 136 -15.46 -0.16 11.15
N PHE A 137 -14.92 -0.69 10.05
CA PHE A 137 -15.73 -1.23 8.94
C PHE A 137 -15.79 -2.75 8.88
N GLU A 138 -14.75 -3.43 9.37
CA GLU A 138 -14.64 -4.89 9.41
C GLU A 138 -14.17 -5.34 10.81
N PRO A 139 -14.91 -4.99 11.90
CA PRO A 139 -14.46 -5.29 13.26
C PRO A 139 -14.25 -6.79 13.43
N ARG A 140 -13.03 -7.14 13.81
CA ARG A 140 -12.58 -8.51 14.04
C ARG A 140 -12.67 -8.88 15.51
N GLN A 141 -12.75 -10.18 15.80
CA GLN A 141 -12.69 -10.64 17.19
C GLN A 141 -11.27 -10.40 17.74
N ALA A 142 -11.14 -10.14 19.03
CA ALA A 142 -9.85 -9.73 19.64
C ALA A 142 -8.69 -10.74 19.45
N ALA A 143 -8.99 -11.99 19.07
CA ALA A 143 -8.00 -13.03 18.80
C ALA A 143 -7.70 -13.23 17.30
N GLU A 144 -8.39 -12.54 16.41
CA GLU A 144 -8.19 -12.64 14.96
C GLU A 144 -7.03 -11.74 14.51
N ALA A 145 -6.15 -12.27 13.66
CA ALA A 145 -5.09 -11.49 13.04
C ALA A 145 -5.66 -10.41 12.10
N LYS A 146 -4.87 -9.38 11.76
CA LYS A 146 -5.20 -8.33 10.78
C LYS A 146 -5.63 -8.93 9.42
N SER A 147 -6.46 -8.22 8.65
CA SER A 147 -6.95 -8.72 7.35
C SER A 147 -5.94 -8.68 6.23
N PHE A 148 -4.84 -7.95 6.39
CA PHE A 148 -3.98 -7.58 5.29
C PHE A 148 -2.49 -7.80 5.59
N ILE A 149 -1.73 -7.98 4.53
CA ILE A 149 -0.28 -8.14 4.53
C ILE A 149 0.31 -7.00 3.70
N PHE A 150 1.36 -6.37 4.22
CA PHE A 150 2.26 -5.54 3.44
C PHE A 150 3.45 -6.39 3.04
N ASN A 151 3.57 -6.67 1.75
CA ASN A 151 4.74 -7.29 1.18
C ASN A 151 5.66 -6.20 0.64
N MET A 152 6.93 -6.19 1.03
CA MET A 152 7.88 -5.19 0.58
C MET A 152 9.16 -5.85 0.11
N SER A 153 9.65 -5.41 -1.05
CA SER A 153 10.98 -5.74 -1.53
C SER A 153 11.96 -4.60 -1.23
N VAL A 154 13.21 -4.95 -1.02
CA VAL A 154 14.30 -4.01 -0.74
C VAL A 154 15.35 -4.14 -1.83
N GLY A 155 15.69 -3.03 -2.47
CA GLY A 155 16.75 -2.96 -3.48
C GLY A 155 18.14 -3.07 -2.86
N TYR A 156 19.03 -3.79 -3.54
CA TYR A 156 20.38 -4.11 -3.04
C TYR A 156 21.31 -2.90 -3.02
N GLY A 157 22.19 -2.86 -2.00
CA GLY A 157 23.49 -2.21 -2.09
C GLY A 157 24.61 -3.25 -2.25
N PHE A 158 25.76 -2.88 -2.81
CA PHE A 158 26.88 -3.81 -3.01
C PHE A 158 27.46 -4.40 -1.70
N SER A 159 27.19 -3.79 -0.54
CA SER A 159 27.67 -4.23 0.78
C SER A 159 26.83 -5.32 1.47
N TRP A 160 25.72 -5.77 0.87
CA TRP A 160 24.70 -6.57 1.56
C TRP A 160 24.79 -8.09 1.33
N TYR A 161 25.84 -8.57 0.65
CA TYR A 161 26.05 -10.00 0.36
C TYR A 161 26.22 -10.90 1.61
N SER A 162 26.17 -10.37 2.84
CA SER A 162 26.41 -11.12 4.08
C SER A 162 25.29 -11.08 5.12
N ALA A 163 24.15 -10.41 4.88
CA ALA A 163 23.10 -10.31 5.90
C ALA A 163 21.72 -10.72 5.36
N THR A 164 21.22 -11.85 5.86
CA THR A 164 19.81 -12.23 5.73
C THR A 164 18.96 -11.22 6.49
N SER A 165 18.26 -10.34 5.79
CA SER A 165 17.38 -9.35 6.43
C SER A 165 16.05 -9.32 5.68
N TYR A 166 15.08 -10.06 6.22
CA TYR A 166 13.68 -9.88 5.87
C TYR A 166 13.22 -8.54 6.46
N ALA A 167 12.92 -7.56 5.60
CA ALA A 167 12.28 -6.34 6.03
C ALA A 167 10.77 -6.58 6.17
N ALA A 168 10.37 -7.19 7.29
CA ALA A 168 9.00 -7.06 7.77
C ALA A 168 8.92 -5.76 8.58
N ILE A 169 7.99 -4.88 8.24
CA ILE A 169 7.60 -3.77 9.11
C ILE A 169 6.82 -4.43 10.26
N TYR A 170 7.49 -4.68 11.38
CA TYR A 170 6.87 -5.13 12.63
C TYR A 170 6.19 -3.98 13.35
#